data_AF-A0A7X8QU55-F1
#
_entry.id   AF-A0A7X8QU55-F1
#
_cell.length_a   1.000
_cell.length_b   1.000
_cell.length_c   1.000
_cell.angle_alpha   90.00
_cell.angle_beta   90.00
_cell.angle_gamma   90.00
#
_symmetry.space_group_name_H-M   'P 1'
#
loop_
_entity.id
_entity.type
_entity.pdbx_description
1 polymer ?
#
loop_
_entity_poly.entity_id
_entity_poly.type
_entity_poly.pdbx_seq_one_letter_code
_entity_poly.pdbx_strand_id
1 'polypeptide(L)'
;MAQLKATNNRFFSIAGFSLLFAYLLSFLFEGQVLYSMLAYNNVLGSPYILVAIIAHFAGLFSCGFLVGLPRTAKYTMLGSMVICLAAAVPFYFSPSPLWSVGLIISGYAGGCAVASWGYFLKTFTPKDQRIKSCADVLIYSNIIMIAINVVAINLSPFIGLTLSILCLAIGMVCIWVLPIEAEKDRRLESENHRCRDINKPLILLCLFVFVITINSGLMYQVINPAFEHLTGLTSWYWAVPYIIALFIMRNLPTRVNRAKILYVGMAMIVGAFISFMLLERNASDYLVVDTLMLGACGIFDLFWWSIIGEMLEYTENPAKILGIGLSANVLGVLSGSALGMIITSIQLPSANVAVIALTVVCVTLIILPPLNQQLLILLKNHTYLAAYDRMSENQQTNIILGMKTLEELTVREQEVLEHILAGESNREIARALSISENTVKTHVRNIFSKYEVGSRAELISTLFRNQIASS
;
A
#
# COMPACT_ATOMS: atom_id res chain seq x y z
N MET A 1 24.20 -22.88 1.33
CA MET A 1 22.90 -23.51 1.68
C MET A 1 21.88 -22.52 2.26
N ALA A 2 22.26 -21.66 3.23
CA ALA A 2 21.36 -20.68 3.86
C ALA A 2 20.81 -19.60 2.89
N GLN A 3 21.65 -19.02 2.04
CA GLN A 3 21.20 -18.05 1.01
C GLN A 3 20.20 -18.68 0.02
N LEU A 4 20.49 -19.89 -0.47
CA LEU A 4 19.59 -20.63 -1.38
C LEU A 4 18.21 -20.88 -0.72
N LYS A 5 18.20 -21.22 0.57
CA LYS A 5 16.98 -21.43 1.35
C LYS A 5 16.19 -20.12 1.55
N ALA A 6 16.89 -19.00 1.78
CA ALA A 6 16.26 -17.69 1.90
C ALA A 6 15.64 -17.21 0.58
N THR A 7 16.34 -17.41 -0.55
CA THR A 7 15.82 -17.10 -1.89
C THR A 7 14.57 -17.92 -2.20
N ASN A 8 14.56 -19.21 -1.85
CA ASN A 8 13.41 -20.08 -2.05
C ASN A 8 12.19 -19.65 -1.21
N ASN A 9 12.40 -19.28 0.07
CA ASN A 9 11.29 -18.81 0.92
C ASN A 9 10.67 -17.50 0.39
N ARG A 10 11.51 -16.56 -0.09
CA ARG A 10 11.02 -15.34 -0.73
C ARG A 10 10.16 -15.67 -1.95
N PHE A 11 10.63 -16.59 -2.80
CA PHE A 11 9.90 -17.03 -3.98
C PHE A 11 8.53 -17.63 -3.62
N PHE A 12 8.47 -18.58 -2.67
CA PHE A 12 7.21 -19.21 -2.26
C PHE A 12 6.23 -18.20 -1.63
N SER A 13 6.73 -17.23 -0.86
CA SER A 13 5.91 -16.13 -0.33
C SER A 13 5.29 -15.28 -1.44
N ILE A 14 6.09 -14.88 -2.43
CA ILE A 14 5.63 -14.10 -3.59
C ILE A 14 4.63 -14.91 -4.42
N ALA A 15 4.95 -16.16 -4.74
CA ALA A 15 4.08 -17.03 -5.54
C ALA A 15 2.74 -17.29 -4.85
N GLY A 16 2.77 -17.66 -3.56
CA GLY A 16 1.57 -17.94 -2.77
C GLY A 16 0.63 -16.74 -2.66
N PHE A 17 1.19 -15.55 -2.44
CA PHE A 17 0.39 -14.32 -2.42
C PHE A 17 -0.09 -13.91 -3.81
N SER A 18 0.74 -14.02 -4.86
CA SER A 18 0.34 -13.65 -6.23
C SER A 18 -0.85 -14.48 -6.71
N LEU A 19 -0.87 -15.78 -6.40
CA LEU A 19 -1.95 -16.68 -6.74
C LEU A 19 -3.24 -16.41 -5.95
N LEU A 20 -3.13 -16.10 -4.65
CA LEU A 20 -4.26 -15.61 -3.85
C LEU A 20 -4.82 -14.32 -4.46
N PHE A 21 -3.96 -13.35 -4.75
CA PHE A 21 -4.37 -12.05 -5.23
C PHE A 21 -4.97 -12.15 -6.64
N ALA A 22 -4.46 -13.05 -7.50
CA ALA A 22 -5.08 -13.37 -8.78
C ALA A 22 -6.50 -13.96 -8.62
N TYR A 23 -6.73 -14.84 -7.64
CA TYR A 23 -8.09 -15.31 -7.32
C TYR A 23 -9.00 -14.15 -6.91
N LEU A 24 -8.52 -13.30 -6.00
CA LEU A 24 -9.28 -12.15 -5.52
C LEU A 24 -9.63 -11.18 -6.66
N LEU A 25 -8.68 -10.85 -7.54
CA LEU A 25 -8.88 -9.93 -8.66
C LEU A 25 -9.68 -10.50 -9.83
N SER A 26 -9.62 -11.82 -10.07
CA SER A 26 -10.35 -12.45 -11.19
C SER A 26 -11.79 -12.78 -10.85
N PHE A 27 -12.07 -13.13 -9.59
CA PHE A 27 -13.39 -13.56 -9.14
C PHE A 27 -14.01 -12.63 -8.10
N LEU A 28 -13.33 -12.32 -7.00
CA LEU A 28 -13.99 -11.73 -5.83
C LEU A 28 -14.17 -10.20 -5.88
N PHE A 29 -13.22 -9.46 -6.47
CA PHE A 29 -13.24 -7.99 -6.56
C PHE A 29 -13.28 -7.54 -8.00
N GLU A 30 -14.43 -7.01 -8.43
CA GLU A 30 -14.59 -6.45 -9.80
C GLU A 30 -14.15 -7.45 -10.90
N GLY A 31 -14.13 -8.74 -10.56
CA GLY A 31 -13.50 -9.77 -11.35
C GLY A 31 -14.37 -10.19 -12.52
N GLN A 32 -13.79 -10.28 -13.71
CA GLN A 32 -14.53 -10.64 -14.92
C GLN A 32 -15.16 -12.03 -14.83
N VAL A 33 -14.63 -12.93 -13.99
CA VAL A 33 -15.26 -14.24 -13.73
C VAL A 33 -16.62 -14.06 -13.07
N LEU A 34 -16.71 -13.26 -12.01
CA LEU A 34 -17.97 -13.02 -11.30
C LEU A 34 -18.94 -12.22 -12.17
N TYR A 35 -18.46 -11.20 -12.89
CA TYR A 35 -19.28 -10.46 -13.86
C TYR A 35 -19.88 -11.37 -14.93
N SER A 36 -19.07 -12.24 -15.54
CA SER A 36 -19.53 -13.16 -16.58
C SER A 36 -20.50 -14.20 -16.03
N MET A 37 -20.32 -14.65 -14.78
CA MET A 37 -21.28 -15.54 -14.09
C MET A 37 -22.63 -14.87 -13.82
N LEU A 38 -22.61 -13.64 -13.33
CA LEU A 38 -23.82 -12.87 -13.06
C LEU A 38 -24.58 -12.57 -14.35
N ALA A 39 -23.87 -12.18 -15.41
CA ALA A 39 -24.42 -11.98 -16.74
C ALA A 39 -25.03 -13.27 -17.31
N TYR A 40 -24.32 -14.41 -17.20
CA TYR A 40 -24.82 -15.72 -17.64
C TYR A 40 -26.14 -16.11 -16.96
N ASN A 41 -26.33 -15.72 -15.70
CA ASN A 41 -27.52 -16.02 -14.93
C ASN A 41 -28.58 -14.89 -14.93
N ASN A 42 -28.38 -13.81 -15.70
CA ASN A 42 -29.26 -12.63 -15.75
C ASN A 42 -29.54 -11.99 -14.37
N VAL A 43 -28.53 -11.95 -13.50
CA VAL A 43 -28.63 -11.36 -12.15
C VAL A 43 -27.95 -10.00 -12.11
N LEU A 44 -28.58 -9.01 -11.46
CA LEU A 44 -27.98 -7.70 -11.19
C LEU A 44 -26.72 -7.85 -10.34
N GLY A 45 -25.56 -7.49 -10.90
CA GLY A 45 -24.26 -7.73 -10.26
C GLY A 45 -23.84 -6.72 -9.19
N SER A 46 -24.31 -5.48 -9.29
CA SER A 46 -23.88 -4.37 -8.41
C SER A 46 -23.99 -4.67 -6.90
N PRO A 47 -25.09 -5.26 -6.37
CA PRO A 47 -25.21 -5.57 -4.95
C PRO A 47 -24.20 -6.63 -4.47
N TYR A 48 -23.96 -7.66 -5.28
CA TYR A 48 -23.02 -8.75 -4.94
C TYR A 48 -21.60 -8.23 -4.78
N ILE A 49 -21.17 -7.39 -5.73
CA ILE A 49 -19.82 -6.83 -5.78
C ILE A 49 -19.60 -5.86 -4.63
N LEU A 50 -20.55 -4.96 -4.39
CA LEU A 50 -20.45 -3.98 -3.30
C LEU A 50 -20.32 -4.68 -1.94
N VAL A 51 -21.10 -5.72 -1.70
CA VAL A 51 -21.05 -6.50 -0.46
C VAL A 51 -19.69 -7.21 -0.29
N ALA A 52 -19.15 -7.80 -1.36
CA ALA A 52 -17.81 -8.40 -1.34
C ALA A 52 -16.71 -7.36 -1.00
N ILE A 53 -16.75 -6.17 -1.60
CA ILE A 53 -15.77 -5.10 -1.35
C ILE A 53 -15.85 -4.60 0.10
N ILE A 54 -17.05 -4.39 0.63
CA ILE A 54 -17.25 -3.98 2.03
C ILE A 54 -16.72 -5.05 2.99
N ALA A 55 -17.02 -6.32 2.74
CA ALA A 55 -16.53 -7.41 3.57
C ALA A 55 -14.99 -7.50 3.54
N HIS A 56 -14.38 -7.26 2.38
CA HIS A 56 -12.93 -7.23 2.25
C HIS A 56 -12.27 -6.08 2.97
N PHE A 57 -12.85 -4.88 2.87
CA PHE A 57 -12.41 -3.73 3.66
C PHE A 57 -12.43 -4.07 5.15
N ALA A 58 -13.52 -4.67 5.64
CA ALA A 58 -13.63 -5.09 7.04
C ALA A 58 -12.57 -6.12 7.44
N GLY A 59 -12.29 -7.10 6.56
CA GLY A 59 -11.23 -8.09 6.76
C GLY A 59 -9.83 -7.45 6.85
N LEU A 60 -9.48 -6.61 5.87
CA LEU A 60 -8.21 -5.87 5.84
C LEU A 60 -8.00 -5.02 7.09
N PHE A 61 -9.02 -4.25 7.47
CA PHE A 61 -8.95 -3.32 8.60
C PHE A 61 -8.85 -4.05 9.95
N SER A 62 -9.63 -5.11 10.15
CA SER A 62 -9.73 -5.81 11.45
C SER A 62 -8.65 -6.87 11.66
N CYS A 63 -8.13 -7.51 10.61
CA CYS A 63 -7.21 -8.64 10.73
C CYS A 63 -5.96 -8.32 11.54
N GLY A 64 -5.42 -7.11 11.39
CA GLY A 64 -4.24 -6.67 12.13
C GLY A 64 -4.41 -6.71 13.65
N PHE A 65 -5.64 -6.56 14.15
CA PHE A 65 -5.94 -6.61 15.58
C PHE A 65 -6.14 -8.05 16.09
N LEU A 66 -6.45 -8.98 15.18
CA LEU A 66 -6.64 -10.40 15.49
C LEU A 66 -5.35 -11.22 15.35
N VAL A 67 -4.43 -10.77 14.48
CA VAL A 67 -3.20 -11.48 14.12
C VAL A 67 -1.96 -10.76 14.67
N GLY A 68 -1.48 -11.21 15.83
CA GLY A 68 -0.30 -10.62 16.49
C GLY A 68 1.00 -11.41 16.36
N LEU A 69 0.98 -12.61 15.76
CA LEU A 69 2.13 -13.53 15.73
C LEU A 69 2.33 -14.12 14.32
N PRO A 70 3.58 -14.40 13.90
CA PRO A 70 3.86 -15.02 12.59
C PRO A 70 3.16 -16.37 12.38
N ARG A 71 3.07 -17.18 13.45
CA ARG A 71 2.37 -18.47 13.42
C ARG A 71 0.87 -18.27 13.14
N THR A 72 0.23 -17.35 13.88
CA THR A 72 -1.17 -17.01 13.67
C THR A 72 -1.40 -16.48 12.25
N ALA A 73 -0.50 -15.63 11.73
CA ALA A 73 -0.60 -15.10 10.37
C ALA A 73 -0.58 -16.21 9.30
N LYS A 74 0.27 -17.23 9.47
CA LYS A 74 0.30 -18.37 8.54
C LYS A 74 -1.01 -19.15 8.55
N TYR A 75 -1.55 -19.47 9.72
CA TYR A 75 -2.80 -20.22 9.82
C TYR A 75 -4.02 -19.38 9.41
N THR A 76 -4.02 -18.07 9.68
CA THR A 76 -5.05 -17.16 9.17
C THR A 76 -5.03 -17.12 7.65
N MET A 77 -3.86 -16.98 7.02
CA MET A 77 -3.74 -16.96 5.56
C MET A 77 -4.23 -18.28 4.93
N LEU A 78 -3.78 -19.44 5.45
CA LEU A 78 -4.21 -20.76 4.95
C LEU A 78 -5.70 -21.01 5.21
N GLY A 79 -6.19 -20.72 6.41
CA GLY A 79 -7.60 -20.88 6.77
C GLY A 79 -8.51 -20.02 5.91
N SER A 80 -8.13 -18.76 5.67
CA SER A 80 -8.83 -17.88 4.76
C SER A 80 -8.87 -18.41 3.32
N MET A 81 -7.76 -18.96 2.82
CA MET A 81 -7.73 -19.57 1.49
C MET A 81 -8.68 -20.78 1.40
N VAL A 82 -8.76 -21.61 2.43
CA VAL A 82 -9.74 -22.73 2.50
C VAL A 82 -11.18 -22.22 2.49
N ILE A 83 -11.46 -21.17 3.29
CA ILE A 83 -12.77 -20.53 3.33
C ILE A 83 -13.16 -19.98 1.95
N CYS A 84 -12.25 -19.27 1.27
CA CYS A 84 -12.46 -18.77 -0.08
C CYS A 84 -12.75 -19.92 -1.07
N LEU A 85 -12.02 -21.03 -0.99
CA LEU A 85 -12.23 -22.20 -1.85
C LEU A 85 -13.62 -22.80 -1.65
N ALA A 86 -14.04 -22.99 -0.40
CA ALA A 86 -15.37 -23.51 -0.08
C ALA A 86 -16.50 -22.54 -0.51
N ALA A 87 -16.31 -21.25 -0.31
CA ALA A 87 -17.26 -20.20 -0.67
C ALA A 87 -17.42 -20.01 -2.19
N ALA A 88 -16.47 -20.48 -3.00
CA ALA A 88 -16.56 -20.45 -4.45
C ALA A 88 -17.42 -21.60 -5.03
N VAL A 89 -17.61 -22.70 -4.30
CA VAL A 89 -18.36 -23.89 -4.77
C VAL A 89 -19.81 -23.58 -5.15
N PRO A 90 -20.59 -22.78 -4.38
CA PRO A 90 -21.97 -22.44 -4.75
C PRO A 90 -22.15 -21.79 -6.12
N PHE A 91 -21.10 -21.20 -6.69
CA PHE A 91 -21.14 -20.50 -7.99
C PHE A 91 -21.13 -21.45 -9.19
N TYR A 92 -20.94 -22.76 -8.99
CA TYR A 92 -21.18 -23.76 -10.03
C TYR A 92 -22.66 -24.12 -10.20
N PHE A 93 -23.50 -23.72 -9.26
CA PHE A 93 -24.93 -24.02 -9.25
C PHE A 93 -25.75 -22.75 -9.50
N SER A 94 -27.05 -22.93 -9.72
CA SER A 94 -27.98 -21.82 -9.95
C SER A 94 -27.93 -20.79 -8.81
N PRO A 95 -28.19 -19.50 -9.10
CA PRO A 95 -28.14 -18.44 -8.11
C PRO A 95 -28.99 -18.74 -6.88
N SER A 96 -28.38 -18.60 -5.71
CA SER A 96 -29.02 -18.85 -4.42
C SER A 96 -28.49 -17.88 -3.37
N PRO A 97 -29.13 -17.75 -2.19
CA PRO A 97 -28.61 -16.91 -1.11
C PRO A 97 -27.17 -17.24 -0.68
N LEU A 98 -26.72 -18.47 -0.98
CA LEU A 98 -25.34 -18.92 -0.73
C LEU A 98 -24.30 -18.11 -1.51
N TRP A 99 -24.67 -17.49 -2.64
CA TRP A 99 -23.76 -16.60 -3.37
C TRP A 99 -23.40 -15.39 -2.53
N SER A 100 -24.41 -14.68 -2.00
CA SER A 100 -24.19 -13.49 -1.17
C SER A 100 -23.45 -13.83 0.11
N VAL A 101 -23.85 -14.91 0.79
CA VAL A 101 -23.18 -15.39 2.01
C VAL A 101 -21.73 -15.79 1.70
N GLY A 102 -21.50 -16.49 0.59
CA GLY A 102 -20.19 -16.88 0.10
C GLY A 102 -19.28 -15.67 -0.15
N LEU A 103 -19.78 -14.62 -0.83
CA LEU A 103 -19.02 -13.40 -1.08
C LEU A 103 -18.69 -12.62 0.18
N ILE A 104 -19.60 -12.55 1.16
CA ILE A 104 -19.32 -11.88 2.45
C ILE A 104 -18.20 -12.61 3.18
N ILE A 105 -18.34 -13.93 3.35
CA ILE A 105 -17.41 -14.74 4.12
C ILE A 105 -16.05 -14.76 3.42
N SER A 106 -16.02 -15.00 2.11
CA SER A 106 -14.77 -15.01 1.33
C SER A 106 -14.14 -13.63 1.19
N GLY A 107 -14.94 -12.55 1.12
CA GLY A 107 -14.47 -11.16 1.11
C GLY A 107 -13.69 -10.84 2.38
N TYR A 108 -14.32 -11.09 3.54
CA TYR A 108 -13.68 -10.92 4.85
C TYR A 108 -12.43 -11.80 5.00
N ALA A 109 -12.56 -13.10 4.70
CA ALA A 109 -11.44 -14.03 4.76
C ALA A 109 -10.28 -13.62 3.86
N GLY A 110 -10.57 -13.20 2.63
CA GLY A 110 -9.59 -12.70 1.66
C GLY A 110 -8.85 -11.46 2.17
N GLY A 111 -9.57 -10.54 2.84
CA GLY A 111 -8.96 -9.37 3.50
C GLY A 111 -7.98 -9.78 4.60
N CYS A 112 -8.37 -10.75 5.43
CA CYS A 112 -7.50 -11.29 6.47
C CYS A 112 -6.25 -12.00 5.91
N ALA A 113 -6.41 -12.74 4.81
CA ALA A 113 -5.29 -13.40 4.14
C ALA A 113 -4.28 -12.38 3.58
N VAL A 114 -4.79 -11.34 2.93
CA VAL A 114 -3.97 -10.26 2.36
C VAL A 114 -3.22 -9.49 3.45
N ALA A 115 -3.90 -9.11 4.53
CA ALA A 115 -3.26 -8.43 5.65
C ALA A 115 -2.17 -9.31 6.31
N SER A 116 -2.44 -10.61 6.49
CA SER A 116 -1.50 -11.56 7.10
C SER A 116 -0.18 -11.67 6.33
N TRP A 117 -0.18 -11.41 5.02
CA TRP A 117 1.04 -11.41 4.20
C TRP A 117 2.09 -10.39 4.66
N GLY A 118 1.72 -9.37 5.44
CA GLY A 118 2.67 -8.43 6.02
C GLY A 118 3.77 -9.13 6.83
N TYR A 119 3.45 -10.21 7.54
CA TYR A 119 4.46 -11.00 8.27
C TYR A 119 5.42 -11.69 7.30
N PHE A 120 4.91 -12.25 6.22
CA PHE A 120 5.70 -12.94 5.20
C PHE A 120 6.60 -11.97 4.43
N LEU A 121 6.09 -10.77 4.10
CA LEU A 121 6.87 -9.71 3.48
C LEU A 121 7.99 -9.21 4.40
N LYS A 122 7.72 -9.00 5.69
CA LYS A 122 8.76 -8.61 6.66
C LYS A 122 9.82 -9.68 6.84
N THR A 123 9.39 -10.94 6.93
CA THR A 123 10.20 -12.08 7.38
C THR A 123 11.05 -12.68 6.25
N PHE A 124 10.45 -12.91 5.08
CA PHE A 124 11.12 -13.61 3.98
C PHE A 124 11.73 -12.67 2.93
N THR A 125 11.58 -11.35 3.10
CA THR A 125 12.11 -10.37 2.14
C THR A 125 13.02 -9.34 2.81
N PRO A 126 14.32 -9.29 2.43
CA PRO A 126 15.24 -8.25 2.86
C PRO A 126 14.72 -6.84 2.53
N LYS A 127 15.04 -5.85 3.38
CA LYS A 127 14.53 -4.47 3.27
C LYS A 127 14.76 -3.84 1.89
N ASP A 128 15.93 -4.05 1.30
CA ASP A 128 16.32 -3.57 -0.02
C ASP A 128 15.55 -4.24 -1.17
N GLN A 129 14.97 -5.42 -0.94
CA GLN A 129 14.23 -6.21 -1.93
C GLN A 129 12.71 -6.16 -1.74
N ARG A 130 12.20 -5.46 -0.70
CA ARG A 130 10.75 -5.36 -0.44
C ARG A 130 10.00 -4.74 -1.62
N ILE A 131 10.48 -3.61 -2.15
CA ILE A 131 9.85 -2.97 -3.33
C ILE A 131 9.79 -3.91 -4.55
N LYS A 132 10.86 -4.69 -4.78
CA LYS A 132 10.89 -5.66 -5.88
C LYS A 132 9.86 -6.76 -5.66
N SER A 133 9.71 -7.24 -4.44
CA SER A 133 8.73 -8.27 -4.10
C SER A 133 7.29 -7.78 -4.19
N CYS A 134 7.03 -6.54 -3.77
CA CYS A 134 5.74 -5.87 -3.99
C CYS A 134 5.43 -5.76 -5.49
N ALA A 135 6.42 -5.35 -6.30
CA ALA A 135 6.27 -5.29 -7.75
C ALA A 135 6.04 -6.66 -8.38
N ASP A 136 6.84 -7.67 -8.01
CA ASP A 136 6.72 -9.06 -8.48
C ASP A 136 5.30 -9.58 -8.20
N VAL A 137 4.80 -9.37 -6.99
CA VAL A 137 3.43 -9.75 -6.59
C VAL A 137 2.37 -9.08 -7.46
N LEU A 138 2.43 -7.76 -7.63
CA LEU A 138 1.44 -7.01 -8.40
C LEU A 138 1.50 -7.37 -9.89
N ILE A 139 2.70 -7.59 -10.44
CA ILE A 139 2.89 -8.00 -11.84
C ILE A 139 2.34 -9.42 -12.05
N TYR A 140 2.76 -10.40 -11.26
CA TYR A 140 2.36 -11.79 -11.45
C TYR A 140 0.86 -11.99 -11.23
N SER A 141 0.29 -11.38 -10.20
CA SER A 141 -1.16 -11.46 -9.95
C SER A 141 -1.98 -10.88 -11.10
N ASN A 142 -1.58 -9.73 -11.66
CA ASN A 142 -2.28 -9.12 -12.80
C ASN A 142 -2.11 -9.93 -14.10
N ILE A 143 -0.93 -10.49 -14.38
CA ILE A 143 -0.73 -11.36 -15.55
C ILE A 143 -1.64 -12.60 -15.47
N ILE A 144 -1.68 -13.25 -14.30
CA ILE A 144 -2.52 -14.44 -14.08
C ILE A 144 -4.01 -14.06 -14.18
N MET A 145 -4.40 -12.93 -13.58
CA MET A 145 -5.76 -12.40 -13.66
C MET A 145 -6.19 -12.17 -15.11
N ILE A 146 -5.37 -11.54 -15.96
CA ILE A 146 -5.69 -11.34 -17.40
C ILE A 146 -5.93 -12.68 -18.07
N ALA A 147 -5.05 -13.66 -17.86
CA ALA A 147 -5.20 -15.00 -18.46
C ALA A 147 -6.53 -15.66 -18.03
N ILE A 148 -6.89 -15.59 -16.75
CA ILE A 148 -8.16 -16.13 -16.23
C ILE A 148 -9.35 -15.38 -16.85
N ASN A 149 -9.30 -14.05 -16.88
CA ASN A 149 -10.39 -13.21 -17.39
C ASN A 149 -10.65 -13.45 -18.88
N VAL A 150 -9.59 -13.57 -19.69
CA VAL A 150 -9.70 -13.89 -21.12
C VAL A 150 -10.40 -15.25 -21.32
N VAL A 151 -10.09 -16.26 -20.51
CA VAL A 151 -10.75 -17.58 -20.57
C VAL A 151 -12.21 -17.49 -20.10
N ALA A 152 -12.48 -16.71 -19.06
CA ALA A 152 -13.84 -16.50 -18.54
C ALA A 152 -14.78 -15.85 -19.56
N ILE A 153 -14.26 -14.84 -20.28
CA ILE A 153 -15.02 -14.06 -21.27
C ILE A 153 -15.21 -14.85 -22.58
N ASN A 154 -14.14 -15.45 -23.10
CA ASN A 154 -14.15 -16.04 -24.46
C ASN A 154 -14.52 -17.52 -24.50
N LEU A 155 -14.36 -18.25 -23.40
CA LEU A 155 -14.52 -19.71 -23.38
C LEU A 155 -15.70 -20.13 -22.49
N SER A 156 -15.61 -19.87 -21.18
CA SER A 156 -16.69 -20.15 -20.24
C SER A 156 -16.41 -19.53 -18.87
N PRO A 157 -17.41 -18.88 -18.23
CA PRO A 157 -17.26 -18.37 -16.86
C PRO A 157 -16.89 -19.47 -15.86
N PHE A 158 -17.40 -20.70 -16.04
CA PHE A 158 -17.12 -21.85 -15.16
C PHE A 158 -15.68 -22.33 -15.27
N ILE A 159 -15.09 -22.29 -16.46
CA ILE A 159 -13.67 -22.60 -16.66
C ILE A 159 -12.80 -21.52 -16.00
N GLY A 160 -13.18 -20.24 -16.16
CA GLY A 160 -12.53 -19.13 -15.47
C GLY A 160 -12.54 -19.29 -13.94
N LEU A 161 -13.70 -19.66 -13.36
CA LEU A 161 -13.83 -19.96 -11.93
C LEU A 161 -12.96 -21.15 -11.50
N THR A 162 -12.91 -22.21 -12.31
CA THR A 162 -12.08 -23.39 -12.04
C THR A 162 -10.60 -23.01 -11.99
N LEU A 163 -10.11 -22.23 -12.95
CA LEU A 163 -8.73 -21.74 -12.99
C LEU A 163 -8.40 -20.83 -11.80
N SER A 164 -9.35 -19.97 -11.40
CA SER A 164 -9.21 -19.11 -10.23
C SER A 164 -9.08 -19.92 -8.92
N ILE A 165 -9.91 -20.94 -8.74
CA ILE A 165 -9.83 -21.86 -7.59
C ILE A 165 -8.53 -22.69 -7.62
N LEU A 166 -8.07 -23.11 -8.80
CA LEU A 166 -6.80 -23.82 -8.95
C LEU A 166 -5.62 -22.93 -8.51
N CYS A 167 -5.63 -21.64 -8.88
CA CYS A 167 -4.62 -20.70 -8.41
C CYS A 167 -4.60 -20.64 -6.88
N LEU A 168 -5.77 -20.53 -6.24
CA LEU A 168 -5.89 -20.52 -4.79
C LEU A 168 -5.34 -21.81 -4.15
N ALA A 169 -5.61 -22.98 -4.74
CA ALA A 169 -5.10 -24.27 -4.28
C ALA A 169 -3.57 -24.36 -4.37
N ILE A 170 -2.98 -23.96 -5.50
CA ILE A 170 -1.52 -23.92 -5.67
C ILE A 170 -0.89 -22.90 -4.70
N GLY A 171 -1.55 -21.75 -4.52
CA GLY A 171 -1.12 -20.71 -3.59
C GLY A 171 -1.05 -21.22 -2.14
N MET A 172 -2.04 -22.02 -1.72
CA MET A 172 -2.03 -22.69 -0.41
C MET A 172 -0.81 -23.59 -0.24
N VAL A 173 -0.45 -24.38 -1.25
CA VAL A 173 0.74 -25.24 -1.20
C VAL A 173 2.01 -24.41 -1.04
N CYS A 174 2.15 -23.30 -1.79
CA CYS A 174 3.30 -22.40 -1.66
C CYS A 174 3.42 -21.83 -0.23
N ILE A 175 2.31 -21.39 0.38
CA ILE A 175 2.32 -20.85 1.75
C ILE A 175 2.55 -21.96 2.79
N TRP A 176 2.05 -23.17 2.55
CA TRP A 176 2.24 -24.32 3.43
C TRP A 176 3.72 -24.67 3.60
N VAL A 177 4.49 -24.65 2.52
CA VAL A 177 5.93 -24.97 2.48
C VAL A 177 6.78 -24.00 3.31
N LEU A 178 6.31 -22.78 3.55
CA LEU A 178 7.08 -21.77 4.29
C LEU A 178 7.29 -22.18 5.75
N PRO A 179 8.50 -22.03 6.31
CA PRO A 179 8.78 -22.44 7.68
C PRO A 179 8.04 -21.54 8.68
N ILE A 180 7.64 -22.12 9.81
CA ILE A 180 7.21 -21.36 10.99
C ILE A 180 8.49 -21.10 11.78
N GLU A 181 8.89 -19.85 11.91
CA GLU A 181 10.08 -19.50 12.69
C GLU A 181 9.86 -19.84 14.17
N ALA A 182 10.85 -20.48 14.77
CA ALA A 182 10.83 -20.84 16.19
C ALA A 182 10.89 -19.55 17.02
N GLU A 183 9.92 -19.40 17.92
CA GLU A 183 9.66 -18.28 18.83
C GLU A 183 10.86 -17.81 19.68
N LYS A 184 11.97 -18.55 19.69
CA LYS A 184 13.05 -18.44 20.68
C LYS A 184 14.06 -17.32 20.39
N ASP A 185 14.38 -17.04 19.12
CA ASP A 185 15.40 -16.01 18.80
C ASP A 185 14.85 -14.57 18.85
N ARG A 186 13.54 -14.37 18.66
CA ARG A 186 12.95 -13.01 18.68
C ARG A 186 12.72 -12.43 20.06
N ARG A 187 12.53 -13.25 21.11
CA ARG A 187 12.34 -12.73 22.49
C ARG A 187 13.60 -12.04 23.02
N LEU A 188 14.78 -12.53 22.66
CA LEU A 188 16.06 -11.92 23.07
C LEU A 188 16.32 -10.58 22.37
N GLU A 189 15.83 -10.38 21.15
CA GLU A 189 15.92 -9.08 20.45
C GLU A 189 14.79 -8.11 20.85
N SER A 190 13.59 -8.61 21.20
CA SER A 190 12.43 -7.73 21.48
C SER A 190 12.44 -7.09 22.86
N GLU A 191 13.15 -7.64 23.85
CA GLU A 191 13.19 -7.05 25.20
C GLU A 191 13.86 -5.67 25.26
N ASN A 192 14.64 -5.28 24.23
CA ASN A 192 15.33 -3.98 24.18
C ASN A 192 14.68 -2.93 23.26
N HIS A 193 13.58 -3.25 22.58
CA HIS A 193 12.93 -2.31 21.66
C HIS A 193 11.82 -1.53 22.37
N ARG A 194 12.09 -0.27 22.74
CA ARG A 194 11.01 0.68 23.09
C ARG A 194 10.03 0.76 21.91
N CYS A 195 8.80 0.33 22.14
CA CYS A 195 7.69 0.43 21.19
C CYS A 195 7.46 1.92 20.86
N ARG A 196 7.78 2.33 19.63
CA ARG A 196 7.61 3.71 19.17
C ARG A 196 6.26 3.88 18.49
N ASP A 197 5.60 5.00 18.78
CA ASP A 197 4.27 5.32 18.26
C ASP A 197 4.31 5.56 16.73
N ILE A 198 4.06 4.49 15.97
CA ILE A 198 3.95 4.51 14.50
C ILE A 198 2.56 4.91 14.00
N ASN A 199 1.63 5.26 14.89
CA ASN A 199 0.25 5.56 14.49
C ASN A 199 0.18 6.83 13.64
N LYS A 200 0.97 7.87 13.94
CA LYS A 200 1.01 9.10 13.14
C LYS A 200 1.49 8.87 11.68
N PRO A 201 2.65 8.22 11.45
CA PRO A 201 3.03 7.81 10.09
C PRO A 201 1.97 6.95 9.39
N LEU A 202 1.32 6.04 10.11
CA LEU A 202 0.29 5.17 9.53
C LEU A 202 -0.95 5.95 9.10
N ILE A 203 -1.43 6.89 9.92
CA ILE A 203 -2.58 7.74 9.56
C ILE A 203 -2.25 8.59 8.34
N LEU A 204 -1.04 9.17 8.27
CA LEU A 204 -0.62 9.96 7.11
C LEU A 204 -0.45 9.10 5.86
N LEU A 205 0.05 7.88 5.98
CA LEU A 205 0.07 6.91 4.89
C LEU A 205 -1.36 6.58 4.42
N CYS A 206 -2.29 6.30 5.34
CA CYS A 206 -3.68 6.03 4.98
C CYS A 206 -4.33 7.22 4.26
N LEU A 207 -4.10 8.44 4.76
CA LEU A 207 -4.56 9.65 4.08
C LEU A 207 -3.93 9.78 2.68
N PHE A 208 -2.64 9.48 2.56
CA PHE A 208 -1.91 9.53 1.28
C PHE A 208 -2.49 8.55 0.27
N VAL A 209 -2.67 7.29 0.69
CA VAL A 209 -3.28 6.23 -0.13
C VAL A 209 -4.71 6.61 -0.51
N PHE A 210 -5.51 7.09 0.45
CA PHE A 210 -6.89 7.52 0.20
C PHE A 210 -6.97 8.65 -0.84
N VAL A 211 -6.15 9.69 -0.70
CA VAL A 211 -6.12 10.84 -1.63
C VAL A 211 -5.71 10.43 -3.04
N ILE A 212 -4.82 9.45 -3.21
CA ILE A 212 -4.47 8.93 -4.53
C ILE A 212 -5.62 8.13 -5.12
N THR A 213 -6.16 7.19 -4.34
CA THR A 213 -7.04 6.12 -4.82
C THR A 213 -8.49 6.56 -5.02
N ILE A 214 -8.89 7.69 -4.41
CA ILE A 214 -10.15 8.37 -4.74
C ILE A 214 -10.25 8.75 -6.22
N ASN A 215 -9.12 9.11 -6.85
CA ASN A 215 -9.07 9.41 -8.28
C ASN A 215 -9.34 8.17 -9.13
N SER A 216 -8.83 7.00 -8.71
CA SER A 216 -9.11 5.72 -9.38
C SER A 216 -10.58 5.32 -9.26
N GLY A 217 -11.21 5.55 -8.09
CA GLY A 217 -12.64 5.35 -7.90
C GLY A 217 -13.50 6.20 -8.84
N LEU A 218 -13.13 7.47 -8.99
CA LEU A 218 -13.80 8.45 -9.87
C LEU A 218 -13.64 8.09 -11.35
N MET A 219 -12.45 7.62 -11.73
CA MET A 219 -12.16 7.11 -13.08
C MET A 219 -13.14 6.02 -13.51
N TYR A 220 -13.42 5.02 -12.64
CA TYR A 220 -14.34 3.93 -12.96
C TYR A 220 -15.74 4.41 -13.35
N GLN A 221 -16.16 5.57 -12.85
CA GLN A 221 -17.50 6.11 -13.08
C GLN A 221 -17.56 7.15 -14.21
N VAL A 222 -16.44 7.82 -14.52
CA VAL A 222 -16.39 8.93 -15.48
C VAL A 222 -15.75 8.51 -16.81
N ILE A 223 -14.63 7.77 -16.76
CA ILE A 223 -13.82 7.48 -17.94
C ILE A 223 -14.22 6.13 -18.54
N ASN A 224 -14.31 5.07 -17.73
CA ASN A 224 -14.54 3.71 -18.23
C ASN A 224 -15.85 3.57 -19.04
N PRO A 225 -16.99 4.15 -18.62
CA PRO A 225 -18.24 4.04 -19.40
C PRO A 225 -18.13 4.66 -20.80
N ALA A 226 -17.28 5.66 -20.99
CA ALA A 226 -17.10 6.31 -22.30
C ALA A 226 -16.44 5.39 -23.35
N PHE A 227 -15.77 4.32 -22.90
CA PHE A 227 -15.05 3.38 -23.76
C PHE A 227 -15.64 1.96 -23.71
N GLU A 228 -16.80 1.76 -23.09
CA GLU A 228 -17.42 0.44 -22.92
C GLU A 228 -17.71 -0.28 -24.25
N HIS A 229 -17.95 0.49 -25.32
CA HIS A 229 -18.16 -0.01 -26.67
C HIS A 229 -16.93 -0.75 -27.26
N LEU A 230 -15.73 -0.58 -26.69
CA LEU A 230 -14.47 -1.19 -27.15
C LEU A 230 -14.12 -2.49 -26.38
N THR A 231 -15.10 -3.38 -26.19
CA THR A 231 -15.00 -4.59 -25.35
C THR A 231 -13.74 -5.45 -25.60
N GLY A 232 -13.30 -5.56 -26.85
CA GLY A 232 -12.10 -6.30 -27.22
C GLY A 232 -10.81 -5.69 -26.68
N LEU A 233 -10.72 -4.37 -26.53
CA LEU A 233 -9.54 -3.66 -26.05
C LEU A 233 -9.60 -3.43 -24.54
N THR A 234 -10.77 -3.04 -24.03
CA THR A 234 -11.01 -2.76 -22.60
C THR A 234 -10.95 -4.01 -21.72
N SER A 235 -11.01 -5.21 -22.28
CA SER A 235 -10.94 -6.47 -21.52
C SER A 235 -9.52 -6.84 -21.06
N TRP A 236 -8.48 -6.51 -21.82
CA TRP A 236 -7.11 -6.91 -21.52
C TRP A 236 -6.10 -5.76 -21.50
N TYR A 237 -6.27 -4.74 -22.35
CA TYR A 237 -5.25 -3.70 -22.50
C TYR A 237 -5.13 -2.83 -21.25
N TRP A 238 -6.24 -2.60 -20.54
CA TRP A 238 -6.27 -1.78 -19.32
C TRP A 238 -5.17 -2.13 -18.30
N ALA A 239 -4.84 -3.43 -18.16
CA ALA A 239 -3.82 -3.88 -17.21
C ALA A 239 -2.38 -3.76 -17.74
N VAL A 240 -2.19 -3.61 -19.06
CA VAL A 240 -0.86 -3.62 -19.70
C VAL A 240 -0.02 -2.39 -19.29
N PRO A 241 -0.51 -1.14 -19.41
CA PRO A 241 0.24 0.04 -18.96
C PRO A 241 0.59 -0.01 -17.48
N TYR A 242 -0.32 -0.53 -16.65
CA TYR A 242 -0.10 -0.73 -15.23
C TYR A 242 1.07 -1.69 -14.96
N ILE A 243 1.07 -2.87 -15.60
CA ILE A 243 2.16 -3.86 -15.48
C ILE A 243 3.49 -3.28 -15.98
N ILE A 244 3.49 -2.54 -17.09
CA ILE A 244 4.69 -1.90 -17.63
C ILE A 244 5.25 -0.88 -16.62
N ALA A 245 4.40 -0.03 -16.04
CA ALA A 245 4.81 0.94 -15.02
C ALA A 245 5.41 0.27 -13.78
N LEU A 246 4.80 -0.82 -13.29
CA LEU A 246 5.34 -1.63 -12.20
C LEU A 246 6.71 -2.21 -12.54
N PHE A 247 6.87 -2.74 -13.76
CA PHE A 247 8.14 -3.32 -14.21
C PHE A 247 9.25 -2.25 -14.32
N ILE A 248 8.93 -1.06 -14.82
CA ILE A 248 9.86 0.08 -14.86
C ILE A 248 10.27 0.47 -13.43
N MET A 249 9.29 0.63 -12.53
CA MET A 249 9.56 0.99 -11.14
C MET A 249 10.34 -0.07 -10.35
N ARG A 250 10.12 -1.35 -10.63
CA ARG A 250 10.87 -2.47 -10.04
C ARG A 250 12.36 -2.41 -10.34
N ASN A 251 12.73 -1.98 -11.56
CA ASN A 251 14.10 -2.02 -12.06
C ASN A 251 14.81 -0.66 -11.96
N LEU A 252 14.17 0.33 -11.34
CA LEU A 252 14.73 1.67 -11.20
C LEU A 252 15.98 1.69 -10.31
N PRO A 253 17.09 2.33 -10.74
CA PRO A 253 18.31 2.40 -9.95
C PRO A 253 18.09 3.11 -8.62
N THR A 254 18.83 2.68 -7.58
CA THR A 254 18.79 3.30 -6.24
C THR A 254 19.19 4.78 -6.21
N ARG A 255 19.86 5.27 -7.27
CA ARG A 255 20.26 6.69 -7.43
C ARG A 255 19.10 7.61 -7.83
N VAL A 256 17.97 7.07 -8.29
CA VAL A 256 16.84 7.89 -8.72
C VAL A 256 16.03 8.35 -7.52
N ASN A 257 15.83 9.67 -7.40
CA ASN A 257 14.97 10.22 -6.36
C ASN A 257 13.52 9.82 -6.64
N ARG A 258 12.98 8.90 -5.83
CA ARG A 258 11.64 8.35 -5.99
C ARG A 258 10.53 9.40 -5.90
N ALA A 259 10.77 10.51 -5.19
CA ALA A 259 9.83 11.63 -5.18
C ALA A 259 9.65 12.25 -6.58
N LYS A 260 10.68 12.23 -7.44
CA LYS A 260 10.57 12.71 -8.84
C LYS A 260 9.62 11.85 -9.67
N ILE A 261 9.61 10.55 -9.43
CA ILE A 261 8.72 9.60 -10.13
C ILE A 261 7.26 9.84 -9.73
N LEU A 262 7.01 10.22 -8.46
CA LEU A 262 5.69 10.61 -8.02
C LEU A 262 5.14 11.76 -8.87
N TYR A 263 5.94 12.81 -9.12
CA TYR A 263 5.52 13.93 -9.99
C TYR A 263 5.26 13.51 -11.44
N VAL A 264 5.99 12.52 -11.97
CA VAL A 264 5.70 11.95 -13.29
C VAL A 264 4.31 11.30 -13.30
N GLY A 265 3.97 10.50 -12.29
CA GLY A 265 2.63 9.93 -12.14
C GLY A 265 1.54 11.00 -12.04
N MET A 266 1.80 12.10 -11.31
CA MET A 266 0.86 13.23 -11.20
C MET A 266 0.61 13.89 -12.57
N ALA A 267 1.68 14.17 -13.33
CA ALA A 267 1.57 14.73 -14.66
C ALA A 267 0.84 13.79 -15.63
N MET A 268 1.06 12.48 -15.52
CA MET A 268 0.36 11.46 -16.31
C MET A 268 -1.14 11.44 -16.03
N ILE A 269 -1.58 11.50 -14.75
CA ILE A 269 -3.01 11.59 -14.41
C ILE A 269 -3.66 12.85 -14.99
N VAL A 270 -3.03 14.02 -14.83
CA VAL A 270 -3.56 15.28 -15.38
C VAL A 270 -3.65 15.18 -16.91
N GLY A 271 -2.60 14.66 -17.55
CA GLY A 271 -2.57 14.41 -18.99
C GLY A 271 -3.67 13.47 -19.46
N ALA A 272 -3.99 12.43 -18.68
CA ALA A 272 -5.06 11.49 -18.99
C ALA A 272 -6.44 12.18 -18.99
N PHE A 273 -6.74 13.00 -17.99
CA PHE A 273 -8.01 13.73 -17.92
C PHE A 273 -8.12 14.83 -18.98
N ILE A 274 -7.03 15.54 -19.29
CA ILE A 274 -7.01 16.52 -20.39
C ILE A 274 -7.23 15.82 -21.73
N SER A 275 -6.51 14.72 -21.98
CA SER A 275 -6.69 13.92 -23.20
C SER A 275 -8.12 13.37 -23.28
N PHE A 276 -8.67 12.92 -22.15
CA PHE A 276 -10.07 12.54 -22.07
C PHE A 276 -10.99 13.70 -22.48
N MET A 277 -10.80 14.92 -22.01
CA MET A 277 -11.68 16.03 -22.41
C MET A 277 -11.58 16.41 -23.90
N LEU A 278 -10.43 16.21 -24.54
CA LEU A 278 -10.17 16.69 -25.90
C LEU A 278 -10.47 15.67 -27.01
N LEU A 279 -10.53 14.38 -26.68
CA LEU A 279 -10.61 13.30 -27.67
C LEU A 279 -12.04 12.77 -27.89
N GLU A 280 -12.27 12.21 -29.10
CA GLU A 280 -13.59 11.82 -29.64
C GLU A 280 -14.09 10.43 -29.22
N ARG A 281 -13.26 9.65 -28.48
CA ARG A 281 -13.54 8.31 -27.90
C ARG A 281 -13.24 7.11 -28.80
N ASN A 282 -12.34 7.25 -29.77
CA ASN A 282 -11.92 6.15 -30.63
C ASN A 282 -10.93 5.20 -29.94
N ALA A 283 -10.61 4.07 -30.58
CA ALA A 283 -9.66 3.09 -30.05
C ALA A 283 -8.26 3.68 -29.76
N SER A 284 -7.76 4.58 -30.62
CA SER A 284 -6.51 5.32 -30.37
C SER A 284 -6.58 6.19 -29.11
N ASP A 285 -7.74 6.77 -28.86
CA ASP A 285 -7.97 7.68 -27.75
C ASP A 285 -8.01 6.90 -26.44
N TYR A 286 -8.64 5.73 -26.46
CA TYR A 286 -8.59 4.79 -25.35
C TYR A 286 -7.14 4.42 -25.02
N LEU A 287 -6.33 4.04 -26.02
CA LEU A 287 -4.92 3.71 -25.79
C LEU A 287 -4.17 4.86 -25.11
N VAL A 288 -4.37 6.11 -25.52
CA VAL A 288 -3.70 7.27 -24.92
C VAL A 288 -4.17 7.51 -23.49
N VAL A 289 -5.48 7.60 -23.27
CA VAL A 289 -6.07 7.91 -21.96
C VAL A 289 -5.75 6.79 -20.96
N ASP A 290 -5.98 5.54 -21.34
CA ASP A 290 -5.75 4.36 -20.51
C ASP A 290 -4.25 4.21 -20.17
N THR A 291 -3.35 4.39 -21.15
CA THR A 291 -1.91 4.27 -20.90
C THR A 291 -1.40 5.30 -19.90
N LEU A 292 -1.81 6.56 -20.04
CA LEU A 292 -1.43 7.60 -19.08
C LEU A 292 -2.01 7.32 -17.70
N MET A 293 -3.26 6.88 -17.64
CA MET A 293 -3.99 6.69 -16.41
C MET A 293 -3.52 5.46 -15.61
N LEU A 294 -3.54 4.29 -16.22
CA LEU A 294 -3.16 3.02 -15.58
C LEU A 294 -1.64 2.95 -15.36
N GLY A 295 -0.85 3.60 -16.22
CA GLY A 295 0.57 3.80 -15.97
C GLY A 295 0.83 4.63 -14.71
N ALA A 296 0.06 5.70 -14.49
CA ALA A 296 0.18 6.51 -13.27
C ALA A 296 -0.29 5.75 -12.02
N CYS A 297 -1.41 5.00 -12.11
CA CYS A 297 -1.85 4.11 -11.04
C CYS A 297 -0.76 3.10 -10.64
N GLY A 298 -0.07 2.49 -11.61
CA GLY A 298 1.04 1.57 -11.33
C GLY A 298 2.21 2.24 -10.62
N ILE A 299 2.54 3.48 -11.01
CA ILE A 299 3.55 4.28 -10.31
C ILE A 299 3.15 4.54 -8.86
N PHE A 300 1.93 5.01 -8.65
CA PHE A 300 1.44 5.36 -7.32
C PHE A 300 1.32 4.14 -6.41
N ASP A 301 0.79 3.03 -6.93
CA ASP A 301 0.66 1.77 -6.20
C ASP A 301 1.99 1.28 -5.67
N LEU A 302 2.99 1.16 -6.54
CA LEU A 302 4.28 0.68 -6.06
C LEU A 302 4.97 1.69 -5.15
N PHE A 303 4.72 2.99 -5.34
CA PHE A 303 5.23 4.03 -4.45
C PHE A 303 4.72 3.85 -3.02
N TRP A 304 3.40 3.77 -2.77
CA TRP A 304 2.88 3.62 -1.41
C TRP A 304 3.07 2.21 -0.84
N TRP A 305 3.09 1.15 -1.67
CA TRP A 305 3.52 -0.19 -1.23
C TRP A 305 4.98 -0.19 -0.73
N SER A 306 5.85 0.63 -1.35
CA SER A 306 7.23 0.78 -0.88
C SER A 306 7.30 1.43 0.51
N ILE A 307 6.41 2.37 0.79
CA ILE A 307 6.30 3.02 2.11
C ILE A 307 5.81 2.02 3.16
N ILE A 308 4.79 1.21 2.84
CA ILE A 308 4.36 0.11 3.73
C ILE A 308 5.54 -0.82 4.02
N GLY A 309 6.26 -1.25 2.98
CA GLY A 309 7.42 -2.12 3.11
C GLY A 309 8.50 -1.55 4.03
N GLU A 310 8.70 -0.23 4.02
CA GLU A 310 9.60 0.45 4.96
C GLU A 310 9.02 0.50 6.38
N MET A 311 7.72 0.79 6.53
CA MET A 311 7.04 0.82 7.83
C MET A 311 7.02 -0.52 8.55
N LEU A 312 7.09 -1.65 7.82
CA LEU A 312 7.17 -2.99 8.42
C LEU A 312 8.40 -3.14 9.33
N GLU A 313 9.45 -2.34 9.12
CA GLU A 313 10.64 -2.37 9.96
C GLU A 313 10.39 -1.89 11.38
N TYR A 314 9.48 -0.92 11.54
CA TYR A 314 9.24 -0.22 12.81
C TYR A 314 8.04 -0.77 13.59
N THR A 315 7.46 -1.88 13.13
CA THR A 315 6.28 -2.48 13.76
C THR A 315 6.54 -3.91 14.22
N GLU A 316 6.02 -4.26 15.38
CA GLU A 316 5.93 -5.66 15.83
C GLU A 316 4.78 -6.41 15.15
N ASN A 317 3.79 -5.68 14.63
CA ASN A 317 2.62 -6.24 13.96
C ASN A 317 2.53 -5.79 12.48
N PRO A 318 3.24 -6.48 11.57
CA PRO A 318 3.20 -6.23 10.14
C PRO A 318 1.82 -6.35 9.50
N ALA A 319 0.98 -7.29 10.00
CA ALA A 319 -0.35 -7.49 9.45
C ALA A 319 -1.24 -6.27 9.67
N LYS A 320 -1.09 -5.58 10.80
CA LYS A 320 -1.79 -4.33 11.08
C LYS A 320 -1.40 -3.21 10.11
N ILE A 321 -0.11 -3.03 9.84
CA ILE A 321 0.34 -1.97 8.93
C ILE A 321 -0.09 -2.24 7.49
N LEU A 322 0.11 -3.47 7.00
CA LEU A 322 -0.30 -3.84 5.65
C LEU A 322 -1.82 -3.79 5.49
N GLY A 323 -2.57 -4.37 6.44
CA GLY A 323 -4.04 -4.41 6.42
C GLY A 323 -4.68 -3.02 6.48
N ILE A 324 -4.26 -2.17 7.43
CA ILE A 324 -4.77 -0.80 7.54
C ILE A 324 -4.39 0.03 6.31
N GLY A 325 -3.14 -0.07 5.82
CA GLY A 325 -2.71 0.63 4.60
C GLY A 325 -3.51 0.23 3.36
N LEU A 326 -3.73 -1.07 3.14
CA LEU A 326 -4.55 -1.56 2.02
C LEU A 326 -6.04 -1.24 2.19
N SER A 327 -6.55 -1.19 3.41
CA SER A 327 -7.95 -0.79 3.66
C SER A 327 -8.21 0.66 3.24
N ALA A 328 -7.21 1.55 3.36
CA ALA A 328 -7.31 2.92 2.90
C ALA A 328 -7.43 3.02 1.37
N ASN A 329 -6.79 2.11 0.62
CA ASN A 329 -6.97 1.99 -0.83
C ASN A 329 -8.43 1.63 -1.17
N VAL A 330 -8.96 0.57 -0.56
CA VAL A 330 -10.34 0.13 -0.79
C VAL A 330 -11.34 1.25 -0.43
N LEU A 331 -11.13 1.93 0.69
CA LEU A 331 -11.96 3.07 1.10
C LEU A 331 -11.86 4.24 0.12
N GLY A 332 -10.66 4.55 -0.38
CA GLY A 332 -10.46 5.61 -1.37
C GLY A 332 -11.19 5.32 -2.68
N VAL A 333 -11.00 4.11 -3.25
CA VAL A 333 -11.70 3.68 -4.46
C VAL A 333 -13.22 3.72 -4.27
N LEU A 334 -13.75 3.16 -3.18
CA LEU A 334 -15.19 3.21 -2.88
C LEU A 334 -15.72 4.65 -2.77
N SER A 335 -14.99 5.53 -2.07
CA SER A 335 -15.39 6.94 -1.92
C SER A 335 -15.38 7.67 -3.25
N GLY A 336 -14.38 7.41 -4.10
CA GLY A 336 -14.28 7.97 -5.44
C GLY A 336 -15.40 7.49 -6.35
N SER A 337 -15.74 6.20 -6.29
CA SER A 337 -16.87 5.64 -7.05
C SER A 337 -18.21 6.18 -6.56
N ALA A 338 -18.42 6.32 -5.25
CA ALA A 338 -19.61 6.98 -4.70
C ALA A 338 -19.73 8.43 -5.18
N LEU A 339 -18.63 9.19 -5.14
CA LEU A 339 -18.57 10.55 -5.65
C LEU A 339 -18.87 10.61 -7.16
N GLY A 340 -18.30 9.69 -7.94
CA GLY A 340 -18.56 9.57 -9.37
C GLY A 340 -20.03 9.29 -9.69
N MET A 341 -20.66 8.35 -8.97
CA MET A 341 -22.09 8.07 -9.10
C MET A 341 -22.96 9.28 -8.76
N ILE A 342 -22.60 10.04 -7.71
CA ILE A 342 -23.31 11.27 -7.38
C ILE A 342 -23.20 12.27 -8.54
N ILE A 343 -21.99 12.49 -9.08
CA ILE A 343 -21.78 13.43 -10.19
C ILE A 343 -22.56 13.01 -11.44
N THR A 344 -22.56 11.72 -11.81
CA THR A 344 -23.26 11.23 -13.00
C THR A 344 -24.78 11.21 -12.81
N SER A 345 -25.28 11.04 -11.59
CA SER A 345 -26.72 11.06 -11.28
C SER A 345 -27.40 12.42 -11.53
N ILE A 346 -26.64 13.51 -11.55
CA ILE A 346 -27.16 14.88 -11.78
C ILE A 346 -27.54 15.11 -13.26
N GLN A 347 -27.35 14.12 -14.15
CA GLN A 347 -27.72 14.17 -15.58
C GLN A 347 -27.16 15.40 -16.31
N LEU A 348 -25.96 15.83 -15.93
CA LEU A 348 -25.24 16.90 -16.62
C LEU A 348 -24.68 16.41 -17.96
N PRO A 349 -24.40 17.32 -18.91
CA PRO A 349 -23.62 17.00 -20.11
C PRO A 349 -22.30 16.33 -19.75
N SER A 350 -21.85 15.37 -20.55
CA SER A 350 -20.61 14.60 -20.31
C SER A 350 -19.37 15.48 -20.13
N ALA A 351 -19.30 16.62 -20.84
CA ALA A 351 -18.24 17.61 -20.68
C ALA A 351 -18.19 18.20 -19.25
N ASN A 352 -19.34 18.51 -18.67
CA ASN A 352 -19.42 19.08 -17.32
C ASN A 352 -19.01 18.05 -16.26
N VAL A 353 -19.40 16.79 -16.43
CA VAL A 353 -18.98 15.67 -15.57
C VAL A 353 -17.45 15.52 -15.60
N ALA A 354 -16.84 15.56 -16.80
CA ALA A 354 -15.39 15.47 -16.96
C ALA A 354 -14.65 16.65 -16.30
N VAL A 355 -15.18 17.88 -16.40
CA VAL A 355 -14.61 19.07 -15.76
C VAL A 355 -14.68 18.98 -14.23
N ILE A 356 -15.81 18.54 -13.67
CA ILE A 356 -15.95 18.33 -12.22
C ILE A 356 -14.94 17.28 -11.77
N ALA A 357 -14.81 16.17 -12.51
CA ALA A 357 -13.87 15.12 -12.18
C ALA A 357 -12.41 15.59 -12.24
N LEU A 358 -12.03 16.35 -13.27
CA LEU A 358 -10.71 16.96 -13.36
C LEU A 358 -10.44 17.93 -12.20
N THR A 359 -11.46 18.67 -11.75
CA THR A 359 -11.32 19.58 -10.61
C THR A 359 -10.97 18.80 -9.33
N VAL A 360 -11.68 17.69 -9.06
CA VAL A 360 -11.39 16.80 -7.93
C VAL A 360 -9.96 16.24 -8.03
N VAL A 361 -9.55 15.80 -9.22
CA VAL A 361 -8.19 15.31 -9.48
C VAL A 361 -7.15 16.39 -9.22
N CYS A 362 -7.35 17.62 -9.71
CA CYS A 362 -6.42 18.71 -9.45
C CYS A 362 -6.27 19.02 -7.95
N VAL A 363 -7.38 19.04 -7.20
CA VAL A 363 -7.36 19.27 -5.75
C VAL A 363 -6.59 18.16 -5.02
N THR A 364 -6.86 16.89 -5.33
CA THR A 364 -6.17 15.76 -4.69
C THR A 364 -4.68 15.77 -5.00
N LEU A 365 -4.28 16.12 -6.23
CA LEU A 365 -2.88 16.21 -6.63
C LEU A 365 -2.15 17.40 -5.98
N ILE A 366 -2.83 18.51 -5.66
CA ILE A 366 -2.23 19.62 -4.89
C ILE A 366 -1.90 19.18 -3.45
N ILE A 367 -2.76 18.35 -2.85
CA ILE A 367 -2.58 17.83 -1.48
C ILE A 367 -1.43 16.81 -1.40
N LEU A 368 -1.10 16.14 -2.52
CA LEU A 368 -0.20 14.99 -2.52
C LEU A 368 1.26 15.30 -2.14
N PRO A 369 1.93 16.34 -2.69
CA PRO A 369 3.30 16.68 -2.33
C PRO A 369 3.54 17.03 -0.85
N PRO A 370 2.76 17.91 -0.20
CA PRO A 370 2.99 18.22 1.22
C PRO A 370 2.76 16.99 2.11
N LEU A 371 1.79 16.15 1.77
CA LEU A 371 1.51 14.92 2.49
C LEU A 371 2.67 13.92 2.38
N ASN A 372 3.23 13.75 1.17
CA ASN A 372 4.43 12.93 0.95
C ASN A 372 5.64 13.45 1.73
N GLN A 373 5.87 14.77 1.72
CA GLN A 373 6.98 15.37 2.47
C GLN A 373 6.86 15.10 3.99
N GLN A 374 5.67 15.31 4.57
CA GLN A 374 5.43 15.02 5.98
C GLN A 374 5.63 13.54 6.32
N LEU A 375 5.14 12.64 5.48
CA LEU A 375 5.30 11.19 5.65
C LEU A 375 6.78 10.78 5.63
N LEU A 376 7.54 11.26 4.65
CA LEU A 376 8.98 10.97 4.54
C LEU A 376 9.78 11.52 5.73
N ILE A 377 9.46 12.72 6.23
CA ILE A 377 10.11 13.28 7.42
C ILE A 377 9.88 12.39 8.64
N LEU A 378 8.66 11.93 8.87
CA LEU A 378 8.34 11.06 10.00
C LEU A 378 9.02 9.69 9.88
N LEU A 379 9.05 9.10 8.69
CA LEU A 379 9.75 7.82 8.48
C LEU A 379 11.25 7.96 8.70
N LYS A 380 11.87 9.04 8.19
CA LYS A 380 13.29 9.32 8.46
C LYS A 380 13.59 9.48 9.95
N ASN A 381 12.72 10.17 10.70
CA ASN A 381 12.85 10.24 12.15
C ASN A 381 12.88 8.85 12.78
N HIS A 382 11.97 7.94 12.40
CA HIS A 382 11.98 6.57 12.92
C HIS A 382 13.21 5.77 12.48
N THR A 383 13.65 5.89 11.23
CA THR A 383 14.86 5.21 10.73
C THR A 383 16.08 5.60 11.56
N TYR A 384 16.19 6.88 11.86
CA TYR A 384 17.30 7.44 12.59
C TYR A 384 17.26 7.00 14.04
N LEU A 385 16.12 7.21 14.70
CA LEU A 385 15.98 6.88 16.11
C LEU A 385 16.22 5.39 16.34
N ALA A 386 15.81 4.54 15.39
CA ALA A 386 16.08 3.10 15.44
C ALA A 386 17.58 2.78 15.24
N ALA A 387 18.31 3.56 14.43
CA ALA A 387 19.75 3.43 14.29
C ALA A 387 20.50 3.93 15.53
N TYR A 388 20.08 5.05 16.12
CA TYR A 388 20.65 5.64 17.32
C TYR A 388 20.57 4.69 18.53
N ASP A 389 19.41 4.07 18.76
CA ASP A 389 19.24 3.07 19.83
C ASP A 389 20.14 1.84 19.68
N ARG A 390 20.53 1.50 18.44
CA ARG A 390 21.42 0.36 18.15
C ARG A 390 22.90 0.68 18.32
N MET A 391 23.25 1.96 18.50
CA MET A 391 24.63 2.37 18.74
C MET A 391 25.05 2.03 20.17
N SER A 392 26.32 1.68 20.35
CA SER A 392 26.90 1.50 21.69
C SER A 392 26.85 2.84 22.46
N GLU A 393 26.68 2.79 23.78
CA GLU A 393 26.67 4.00 24.63
C GLU A 393 27.87 4.92 24.34
N ASN A 394 29.07 4.36 24.10
CA ASN A 394 30.25 5.14 23.73
C ASN A 394 30.09 5.93 22.43
N GLN A 395 29.41 5.37 21.42
CA GLN A 395 29.13 6.07 20.17
C GLN A 395 28.09 7.17 20.37
N GLN A 396 27.05 6.91 21.16
CA GLN A 396 26.05 7.91 21.53
C GLN A 396 26.68 9.08 22.30
N THR A 397 27.56 8.80 23.25
CA THR A 397 28.31 9.81 24.00
C THR A 397 29.26 10.60 23.10
N ASN A 398 29.96 9.95 22.16
CA ASN A 398 30.82 10.65 21.19
C ASN A 398 30.04 11.55 20.23
N ILE A 399 28.83 11.14 19.85
CA ILE A 399 27.87 11.96 19.11
C ILE A 399 27.58 13.23 19.95
N ILE A 400 27.14 13.09 21.20
CA ILE A 400 26.84 14.23 22.10
C ILE A 400 28.07 15.14 22.35
N LEU A 401 29.25 14.56 22.55
CA LEU A 401 30.48 15.32 22.82
C LEU A 401 31.00 16.07 21.58
N GLY A 402 30.92 15.46 20.39
CA GLY A 402 31.24 16.13 19.12
C GLY A 402 30.24 17.24 18.78
N MET A 403 29.01 17.16 19.27
CA MET A 403 28.01 18.22 19.09
C MET A 403 28.28 19.46 19.94
N LYS A 404 28.89 19.29 21.12
CA LYS A 404 29.24 20.41 22.00
C LYS A 404 30.29 21.35 21.38
N THR A 405 30.98 20.92 20.33
CA THR A 405 32.08 21.64 19.67
C THR A 405 31.70 22.30 18.35
N LEU A 406 30.52 22.01 17.78
CA LEU A 406 30.14 22.47 16.43
C LEU A 406 29.24 23.72 16.41
N GLU A 407 28.57 24.12 17.51
CA GLU A 407 27.76 25.35 17.59
C GLU A 407 27.44 25.80 19.04
N GLU A 408 27.30 27.11 19.29
CA GLU A 408 26.93 27.72 20.59
C GLU A 408 25.44 27.47 20.95
N LEU A 409 25.07 26.22 21.19
CA LEU A 409 23.83 25.93 21.89
C LEU A 409 23.95 26.40 23.34
N THR A 410 22.90 27.05 23.84
CA THR A 410 22.78 27.33 25.28
C THR A 410 22.68 26.01 26.04
N VAL A 411 23.03 25.99 27.33
CA VAL A 411 22.92 24.79 28.19
C VAL A 411 21.53 24.16 28.09
N ARG A 412 20.49 24.99 28.07
CA ARG A 412 19.11 24.51 27.98
C ARG A 412 18.75 23.94 26.61
N GLU A 413 19.31 24.49 25.53
CA GLU A 413 19.16 23.92 24.20
C GLU A 413 19.94 22.62 24.03
N GLN A 414 21.08 22.46 24.70
CA GLN A 414 21.83 21.19 24.75
C GLN A 414 21.00 20.10 25.44
N GLU A 415 20.44 20.40 26.63
CA GLU A 415 19.56 19.46 27.34
C GLU A 415 18.34 19.06 26.48
N VAL A 416 17.69 20.03 25.83
CA VAL A 416 16.57 19.76 24.93
C VAL A 416 17.02 18.93 23.73
N LEU A 417 18.19 19.19 23.16
CA LEU A 417 18.75 18.42 22.05
C LEU A 417 19.02 16.96 22.45
N GLU A 418 19.57 16.71 23.64
CA GLU A 418 19.81 15.35 24.15
C GLU A 418 18.51 14.54 24.19
N HIS A 419 17.42 15.13 24.70
CA HIS A 419 16.13 14.47 24.69
C HIS A 419 15.51 14.31 23.28
N ILE A 420 15.76 15.25 22.36
CA ILE A 420 15.37 15.09 20.94
C ILE A 420 16.05 13.88 20.33
N LEU A 421 17.35 13.70 20.59
CA LEU A 421 18.16 12.59 20.08
C LEU A 421 17.75 11.25 20.70
N ALA A 422 17.33 11.25 21.97
CA ALA A 422 16.71 10.10 22.63
C ALA A 422 15.32 9.73 22.07
N GLY A 423 14.78 10.53 21.14
CA GLY A 423 13.49 10.27 20.48
C GLY A 423 12.27 10.70 21.29
N GLU A 424 12.45 11.50 22.33
CA GLU A 424 11.37 11.95 23.19
C GLU A 424 10.49 13.01 22.51
N SER A 425 9.18 12.87 22.62
CA SER A 425 8.20 13.87 22.17
C SER A 425 8.31 15.16 22.99
N ASN A 426 7.85 16.30 22.46
CA ASN A 426 7.88 17.56 23.21
C ASN A 426 7.19 17.45 24.58
N ARG A 427 6.17 16.59 24.72
CA ARG A 427 5.48 16.32 26.00
C ARG A 427 6.31 15.48 26.97
N GLU A 428 7.16 14.60 26.45
CA GLU A 428 8.11 13.82 27.26
C GLU A 428 9.27 14.72 27.71
N ILE A 429 9.85 15.50 26.79
CA ILE A 429 10.88 16.50 27.10
C ILE A 429 10.39 17.49 28.15
N ALA A 430 9.16 18.00 28.00
CA ALA A 430 8.53 18.91 28.95
C ALA A 430 8.46 18.33 30.36
N ARG A 431 8.10 17.04 30.47
CA ARG A 431 8.07 16.32 31.75
C ARG A 431 9.46 16.07 32.30
N ALA A 432 10.39 15.61 31.45
CA ALA A 432 11.75 15.30 31.85
C ALA A 432 12.50 16.54 32.37
N LEU A 433 12.31 17.67 31.70
CA LEU A 433 12.95 18.94 32.01
C LEU A 433 12.12 19.85 32.93
N SER A 434 10.95 19.40 33.39
CA SER A 434 10.03 20.16 34.25
C SER A 434 9.68 21.56 33.72
N ILE A 435 9.39 21.66 32.42
CA ILE A 435 8.99 22.91 31.74
C ILE A 435 7.71 22.71 30.92
N SER A 436 7.08 23.80 30.47
CA SER A 436 5.89 23.70 29.62
C SER A 436 6.24 23.16 28.22
N GLU A 437 5.29 22.47 27.58
CA GLU A 437 5.46 22.00 26.19
C GLU A 437 5.71 23.18 25.22
N ASN A 438 5.16 24.36 25.51
CA ASN A 438 5.43 25.57 24.74
C ASN A 438 6.88 26.04 24.89
N THR A 439 7.45 25.98 26.10
CA THR A 439 8.86 26.28 26.34
C THR A 439 9.77 25.32 25.57
N VAL A 440 9.43 24.02 25.54
CA VAL A 440 10.14 23.03 24.72
C VAL A 440 10.05 23.38 23.24
N LYS A 441 8.88 23.74 22.72
CA LYS A 441 8.71 24.16 21.32
C LYS A 441 9.60 25.35 20.96
N THR A 442 9.75 26.31 21.87
CA THR A 442 10.66 27.45 21.69
C THR A 442 12.11 27.00 21.58
N HIS A 443 12.60 26.16 22.51
CA HIS A 443 13.96 25.63 22.45
C HIS A 443 14.20 24.80 21.18
N VAL A 444 13.27 23.94 20.81
CA VAL A 444 13.32 23.15 19.57
C VAL A 444 13.43 24.05 18.35
N ARG A 445 12.64 25.13 18.29
CA ARG A 445 12.69 26.10 17.18
C ARG A 445 14.02 26.84 17.13
N ASN A 446 14.57 27.23 18.27
CA ASN A 446 15.88 27.90 18.31
C ASN A 446 17.00 26.97 17.87
N ILE A 447 16.99 25.71 18.32
CA ILE A 447 17.92 24.66 17.87
C ILE A 447 17.81 24.52 16.34
N PHE A 448 16.59 24.37 15.82
CA PHE A 448 16.37 24.26 14.37
C PHE A 448 16.90 25.46 13.59
N SER A 449 16.70 26.67 14.13
CA SER A 449 17.22 27.88 13.52
C SER A 449 18.75 27.95 13.50
N LYS A 450 19.41 27.46 14.57
CA LYS A 450 20.88 27.46 14.68
C LYS A 450 21.53 26.50 13.69
N TYR A 451 20.96 25.30 13.54
CA TYR A 451 21.42 24.29 12.59
C TYR A 451 20.89 24.49 11.16
N GLU A 452 20.15 25.56 10.88
CA GLU A 452 19.51 25.85 9.59
C GLU A 452 18.63 24.70 9.05
N VAL A 453 17.87 24.07 9.93
CA VAL A 453 17.05 22.88 9.64
C VAL A 453 15.58 23.13 9.90
N GLY A 454 14.70 22.56 9.09
CA GLY A 454 13.25 22.72 9.23
C GLY A 454 12.58 21.64 10.08
N SER A 455 13.30 20.59 10.47
CA SER A 455 12.71 19.44 11.16
C SER A 455 13.70 18.69 12.05
N ARG A 456 13.16 17.89 12.99
CA ARG A 456 13.97 16.96 13.79
C ARG A 456 14.80 16.01 12.93
N ALA A 457 14.25 15.53 11.80
CA ALA A 457 14.95 14.60 10.90
C ALA A 457 16.15 15.25 10.25
N GLU A 458 15.97 16.51 9.84
CA GLU A 458 16.98 17.29 9.17
C GLU A 458 18.06 17.73 10.15
N LEU A 459 17.69 18.22 11.33
CA LEU A 459 18.61 18.50 12.45
C LEU A 459 19.55 17.33 12.65
N ILE A 460 18.96 16.16 12.85
CA ILE A 460 19.69 14.94 13.11
C ILE A 460 20.55 14.51 11.92
N SER A 461 20.03 14.59 10.69
CA SER A 461 20.82 14.27 9.49
C SER A 461 22.01 15.21 9.30
N THR A 462 21.86 16.50 9.64
CA THR A 462 22.91 17.51 9.59
C THR A 462 23.98 17.21 10.64
N LEU A 463 23.56 16.86 11.87
CA LEU A 463 24.46 16.47 12.95
C LEU A 463 25.37 15.28 12.57
N PHE A 464 24.82 14.27 11.88
CA PHE A 464 25.61 13.11 11.41
C PHE A 464 26.58 13.45 10.28
N ARG A 465 26.18 14.32 9.35
CA ARG A 465 27.03 14.73 8.25
C ARG A 465 28.25 15.52 8.76
N ASN A 466 28.04 16.36 9.78
CA ASN A 466 29.09 17.20 10.34
C ASN A 466 30.13 16.40 11.14
N GLN A 467 29.76 15.23 11.71
CA GLN A 467 30.75 14.33 12.34
C GLN A 467 31.67 13.63 11.33
N ILE A 468 31.14 13.24 10.17
CA ILE A 468 31.96 12.61 9.12
C ILE A 468 32.94 13.62 8.51
N ALA A 469 32.60 14.92 8.56
CA ALA A 469 33.45 15.99 8.07
C ALA A 469 34.50 16.47 9.09
N SER A 470 34.33 16.16 10.38
CA SER A 470 35.26 16.54 11.46
C SER A 470 36.17 15.41 11.95
N SER A 471 35.99 14.19 11.42
CA SER A 471 36.88 13.03 11.52
C SER A 471 37.78 12.92 10.31
#